data_AF-A0A954NMQ0-F1
#
_entry.id   AF-A0A954NMQ0-F1
#
_cell.length_a   1.000
_cell.length_b   1.000
_cell.length_c   1.000
_cell.angle_alpha   90.00
_cell.angle_beta   90.00
_cell.angle_gamma   90.00
#
_symmetry.space_group_name_H-M   'P 1'
#
loop_
_entity.id
_entity.type
_entity.pdbx_description
1 polymer ?
#
loop_
_entity_poly.entity_id
_entity_poly.type
_entity_poly.pdbx_seq_one_letter_code
_entity_poly.pdbx_strand_id
1 'polypeptide(L)'
;MAKLIHCQLRIRHELSFKADDDSVVCLIDLMLAHILISEIAMSAARVKTNLSSHESSPVLDLPQLVERCMGDLAFAERCLMKFQQQLNADVERLEESVQAGDSFEAARIAHLIKGAAATVAASPLAETASAVENAARQGYSRDADLLTATTNLVEEVRRFTNAAPTFTKNT
;
A
#
# COMPACT_ATOMS: atom_id res chain seq x y z
N MET A 1 -3.47 18.58 -5.58
CA MET A 1 -3.40 18.70 -7.06
C MET A 1 -2.53 19.86 -7.55
N ALA A 2 -2.62 21.09 -7.01
CA ALA A 2 -1.87 22.24 -7.55
C ALA A 2 -0.36 22.32 -7.20
N LYS A 3 0.13 21.60 -6.19
CA LYS A 3 1.54 21.67 -5.75
C LYS A 3 2.52 20.82 -6.57
N LEU A 4 2.05 19.77 -7.28
CA LEU A 4 2.94 18.95 -8.14
C LEU A 4 3.25 19.62 -9.49
N ILE A 5 2.32 20.39 -10.06
CA ILE A 5 2.52 21.06 -11.35
C ILE A 5 3.56 22.18 -11.23
N HIS A 6 3.64 22.85 -10.06
CA HIS A 6 4.58 23.93 -9.82
C HIS A 6 6.05 23.46 -9.66
N CYS A 7 6.26 22.18 -9.32
CA CYS A 7 7.60 21.59 -9.27
C CYS A 7 8.12 21.23 -10.68
N GLN A 8 7.22 20.76 -11.57
CA GLN A 8 7.59 20.38 -12.92
C GLN A 8 7.92 21.57 -13.84
N LEU A 9 7.33 22.75 -13.62
CA LEU A 9 7.70 23.94 -14.41
C LEU A 9 9.03 24.56 -14.01
N ARG A 10 9.52 24.34 -12.78
CA ARG A 10 10.78 24.95 -12.29
C ARG A 10 12.02 24.26 -12.86
N ILE A 11 11.95 22.94 -13.09
CA ILE A 11 13.03 22.18 -13.74
C ILE A 11 13.18 22.58 -15.21
N ARG A 12 12.09 23.02 -15.85
CA ARG A 12 12.08 23.38 -17.27
C ARG A 12 12.75 24.72 -17.59
N HIS A 13 12.92 25.60 -16.59
CA HIS A 13 13.49 26.94 -16.81
C HIS A 13 15.00 27.04 -16.54
N GLU A 14 15.60 26.09 -15.82
CA GLU A 14 17.06 26.04 -15.60
C GLU A 14 17.83 25.34 -16.73
N LEU A 15 17.15 24.59 -17.60
CA LEU A 15 17.75 23.89 -18.74
C LEU A 15 17.86 24.74 -20.02
N SER A 16 17.49 26.02 -19.99
CA SER A 16 17.49 26.90 -21.19
C SER A 16 18.64 27.91 -21.24
N PHE A 17 19.74 27.70 -20.52
CA PHE A 17 20.85 28.65 -20.58
C PHE A 17 22.05 28.10 -21.36
N LYS A 18 22.19 28.67 -22.56
CA LYS A 18 23.36 28.69 -23.46
C LYS A 18 23.48 27.52 -24.43
N ALA A 19 22.62 27.55 -25.45
CA ALA A 19 22.90 26.90 -26.73
C ALA A 19 23.67 27.92 -27.61
N ASP A 20 24.98 27.76 -27.70
CA ASP A 20 25.80 28.31 -28.79
C ASP A 20 26.47 27.11 -29.47
N ASP A 21 26.16 26.96 -30.76
CA ASP A 21 26.70 26.04 -31.78
C ASP A 21 27.28 24.68 -31.32
N ASP A 22 26.55 23.59 -31.58
CA ASP A 22 27.08 22.39 -32.23
C ASP A 22 25.98 21.33 -32.45
N SER A 23 25.77 20.97 -33.72
CA SER A 23 24.65 20.16 -34.25
C SER A 23 24.62 18.68 -33.79
N VAL A 24 25.41 18.30 -32.78
CA VAL A 24 25.49 16.94 -32.20
C VAL A 24 24.87 16.83 -30.81
N VAL A 25 24.70 17.93 -30.07
CA VAL A 25 24.16 17.90 -28.69
C VAL A 25 22.66 17.61 -28.69
N CYS A 26 21.92 18.15 -29.67
CA CYS A 26 20.47 17.94 -29.81
C CYS A 26 20.10 16.46 -30.13
N LEU A 27 20.98 15.72 -30.80
CA LEU A 27 20.78 14.29 -31.07
C LEU A 27 21.02 13.42 -29.84
N ILE A 28 21.96 13.80 -28.97
CA ILE A 28 22.22 13.13 -27.69
C ILE A 28 21.08 13.42 -26.69
N ASP A 29 20.56 14.66 -26.66
CA ASP A 29 19.41 15.04 -25.83
C ASP A 29 18.11 14.34 -26.27
N LEU A 30 17.89 14.17 -27.58
CA LEU A 30 16.74 13.44 -28.11
C LEU A 30 16.86 11.92 -27.89
N MET A 31 18.08 11.36 -27.88
CA MET A 31 18.33 9.96 -27.53
C MET A 31 18.15 9.68 -26.02
N LEU A 32 18.63 10.58 -25.15
CA LEU A 32 18.46 10.46 -23.70
C LEU A 32 16.99 10.60 -23.27
N ALA A 33 16.22 11.47 -23.93
CA ALA A 33 14.78 11.58 -23.71
C ALA A 33 14.02 10.28 -24.04
N HIS A 34 14.35 9.59 -25.13
CA HIS A 34 13.72 8.31 -25.48
C HIS A 34 14.07 7.18 -24.48
N ILE A 35 15.31 7.16 -23.97
CA ILE A 35 15.72 6.19 -22.95
C ILE A 35 14.96 6.43 -21.64
N LEU A 36 14.82 7.68 -21.19
CA LEU A 36 14.03 8.01 -19.98
C LEU A 36 12.54 7.69 -20.15
N ILE A 37 11.95 7.93 -21.32
CA ILE A 37 10.54 7.62 -21.59
C ILE A 37 10.30 6.10 -21.54
N SER A 38 11.24 5.29 -22.05
CA SER A 38 11.18 3.83 -21.97
C SER A 38 11.30 3.32 -20.53
N GLU A 39 12.20 3.91 -19.73
CA GLU A 39 12.42 3.54 -18.32
C GLU A 39 11.23 3.92 -17.43
N ILE A 40 10.60 5.08 -17.68
CA ILE A 40 9.35 5.49 -17.02
C ILE A 40 8.18 4.58 -17.44
N ALA A 41 8.08 4.21 -18.72
CA ALA A 41 7.06 3.28 -19.20
C ALA A 41 7.21 1.87 -18.59
N MET A 42 8.45 1.39 -18.46
CA MET A 42 8.75 0.11 -17.80
C MET A 42 8.48 0.14 -16.29
N SER A 43 8.72 1.29 -15.62
CA SER A 43 8.36 1.51 -14.21
C SER A 43 6.84 1.54 -14.00
N ALA A 44 6.10 2.25 -14.86
CA ALA A 44 4.63 2.26 -14.83
C ALA A 44 4.00 0.90 -15.17
N ALA A 45 4.64 0.11 -16.04
CA ALA A 45 4.21 -1.25 -16.36
C ALA A 45 4.42 -2.21 -15.18
N ARG A 46 5.52 -2.08 -14.42
CA ARG A 46 5.74 -2.84 -13.18
C ARG A 46 4.68 -2.56 -12.12
N VAL A 47 4.23 -1.30 -12.02
CA VAL A 47 3.11 -0.93 -11.15
C VAL A 47 1.81 -1.59 -11.62
N LYS A 48 1.54 -1.61 -12.93
CA LYS A 48 0.32 -2.22 -13.50
C LYS A 48 0.27 -3.75 -13.38
N THR A 49 1.39 -4.46 -13.44
CA THR A 49 1.42 -5.93 -13.33
C THR A 49 1.28 -6.44 -11.89
N ASN A 50 1.50 -5.59 -10.88
CA ASN A 50 1.31 -5.98 -9.48
C ASN A 50 -0.12 -5.75 -8.97
N LEU A 51 -0.96 -5.00 -9.71
CA LEU A 51 -2.34 -4.69 -9.30
C LEU A 51 -3.35 -5.80 -9.63
N SER A 52 -3.00 -6.79 -10.44
CA SER A 52 -3.97 -7.69 -11.08
C SER A 52 -4.12 -9.08 -10.47
N SER A 53 -3.40 -9.42 -9.39
CA SER A 53 -3.51 -10.72 -8.72
C SER A 53 -4.26 -10.73 -7.38
N HIS A 54 -4.57 -9.57 -6.78
CA HIS A 54 -5.22 -9.51 -5.45
C HIS A 54 -6.74 -9.28 -5.47
N GLU A 55 -7.33 -8.86 -6.59
CA GLU A 55 -8.77 -8.50 -6.66
C GLU A 55 -9.71 -9.71 -6.55
N SER A 56 -9.23 -10.93 -6.83
CA SER A 56 -10.09 -12.13 -6.93
C SER A 56 -10.22 -12.93 -5.63
N SER A 57 -9.36 -12.73 -4.64
CA SER A 57 -9.39 -13.50 -3.38
C SER A 57 -10.37 -12.87 -2.38
N PRO A 58 -11.24 -13.62 -1.70
CA PRO A 58 -12.17 -13.03 -0.73
C PRO A 58 -11.41 -12.32 0.40
N VAL A 59 -11.88 -11.12 0.77
CA VAL A 59 -11.28 -10.32 1.86
C VAL A 59 -11.47 -10.96 3.24
N LEU A 60 -12.44 -11.86 3.37
CA LEU A 60 -12.83 -12.54 4.60
C LEU A 60 -13.27 -13.98 4.28
N ASP A 61 -12.69 -14.95 4.97
CA ASP A 61 -13.18 -16.34 4.96
C ASP A 61 -14.19 -16.53 6.09
N LEU A 62 -15.47 -16.24 5.81
CA LEU A 62 -16.56 -16.34 6.78
C LEU A 62 -16.76 -17.77 7.31
N PRO A 63 -16.76 -18.84 6.49
CA PRO A 63 -16.80 -20.21 7.00
C PRO A 63 -15.70 -20.51 8.01
N GLN A 64 -14.45 -20.14 7.71
CA GLN A 64 -13.33 -20.33 8.64
C GLN A 64 -13.48 -19.52 9.93
N LEU A 65 -13.97 -18.28 9.83
CA LEU A 65 -14.24 -17.45 11.01
C LEU A 65 -15.29 -18.11 11.93
N VAL A 66 -16.39 -18.59 11.35
CA VAL A 66 -17.46 -19.26 12.09
C VAL A 66 -16.98 -20.57 12.71
N GLU A 67 -16.18 -21.35 11.98
CA GLU A 67 -15.56 -22.57 12.50
C GLU A 67 -14.67 -22.28 13.73
N ARG A 68 -13.84 -21.24 13.68
CA ARG A 68 -13.03 -20.79 14.83
C ARG A 68 -13.88 -20.29 15.99
N CYS A 69 -15.08 -19.82 15.72
CA CYS A 69 -16.08 -19.45 16.70
C CYS A 69 -16.95 -20.65 17.11
N MET A 70 -16.54 -21.88 16.83
CA MET A 70 -17.24 -23.12 17.19
C MET A 70 -18.68 -23.18 16.62
N GLY A 71 -18.91 -22.55 15.47
CA GLY A 71 -20.24 -22.45 14.85
C GLY A 71 -21.11 -21.29 15.35
N ASP A 72 -20.64 -20.49 16.32
CA ASP A 72 -21.39 -19.34 16.84
C ASP A 72 -21.21 -18.11 15.94
N LEU A 73 -22.17 -17.92 15.03
CA LEU A 73 -22.21 -16.78 14.11
C LEU A 73 -22.31 -15.44 14.86
N ALA A 74 -23.09 -15.36 15.94
CA ALA A 74 -23.24 -14.13 16.70
C ALA A 74 -21.93 -13.74 17.40
N PHE A 75 -21.14 -14.72 17.85
CA PHE A 75 -19.78 -14.47 18.35
C PHE A 75 -18.82 -14.03 17.24
N ALA A 76 -18.87 -14.68 16.07
CA ALA A 76 -18.09 -14.28 14.90
C ALA A 76 -18.35 -12.82 14.49
N GLU A 77 -19.62 -12.40 14.44
CA GLU A 77 -20.01 -11.02 14.15
C GLU A 77 -19.46 -10.04 15.19
N ARG A 78 -19.55 -10.35 16.48
CA ARG A 78 -18.98 -9.50 17.55
C ARG A 78 -17.46 -9.36 17.42
N CYS A 79 -16.76 -10.44 17.08
CA CYS A 79 -15.31 -10.40 16.84
C CYS A 79 -14.98 -9.51 15.64
N LEU A 80 -15.72 -9.65 14.55
CA LEU A 80 -15.52 -8.86 13.33
C LEU A 80 -15.80 -7.37 13.57
N MET A 81 -16.88 -7.03 14.29
CA MET A 81 -17.20 -5.65 14.65
C MET A 81 -16.10 -5.00 15.50
N LYS A 82 -15.61 -5.70 16.53
CA LYS A 82 -14.52 -5.20 17.38
C LYS A 82 -13.25 -4.98 16.57
N PHE A 83 -12.93 -5.91 15.68
CA PHE A 83 -11.78 -5.78 14.79
C PHE A 83 -11.90 -4.54 13.89
N GLN A 84 -13.05 -4.34 13.23
CA GLN A 84 -13.29 -3.17 12.37
C GLN A 84 -13.19 -1.85 13.13
N GLN A 85 -13.70 -1.78 14.36
CA GLN A 85 -13.62 -0.58 15.20
C GLN A 85 -12.17 -0.19 15.52
N GLN A 86 -11.31 -1.18 15.73
CA GLN A 86 -9.91 -0.94 16.09
C GLN A 86 -9.01 -0.72 14.86
N LEU A 87 -9.31 -1.38 13.74
CA LEU A 87 -8.46 -1.41 12.55
C LEU A 87 -8.10 -0.02 12.03
N ASN A 88 -9.05 0.90 11.92
CA ASN A 88 -8.79 2.24 11.41
C ASN A 88 -7.81 3.02 12.27
N ALA A 89 -7.94 2.92 13.60
CA ALA A 89 -7.05 3.60 14.54
C ALA A 89 -5.63 3.01 14.52
N ASP A 90 -5.51 1.69 14.33
CA ASP A 90 -4.20 1.04 14.20
C ASP A 90 -3.52 1.43 12.88
N VAL A 91 -4.26 1.52 11.78
CA VAL A 91 -3.74 1.94 10.47
C VAL A 91 -3.28 3.40 10.51
N GLU A 92 -4.05 4.29 11.13
CA GLU A 92 -3.65 5.71 11.29
C GLU A 92 -2.33 5.84 12.06
N ARG A 93 -2.20 5.15 13.21
CA ARG A 93 -0.96 5.13 13.99
C ARG A 93 0.22 4.53 13.22
N LEU A 94 -0.05 3.52 12.39
CA LEU A 94 0.98 2.92 11.54
C LEU A 94 1.48 3.93 10.51
N GLU A 95 0.58 4.64 9.83
CA GLU A 95 0.94 5.68 8.86
C GLU A 95 1.74 6.81 9.52
N GLU A 96 1.32 7.25 10.72
CA GLU A 96 2.06 8.23 11.52
C GLU A 96 3.47 7.75 11.86
N SER A 97 3.61 6.50 12.29
CA SER A 97 4.91 5.90 12.62
C SER A 97 5.82 5.83 11.40
N VAL A 98 5.29 5.43 10.23
CA VAL A 98 6.03 5.41 8.96
C VAL A 98 6.46 6.82 8.55
N GLN A 99 5.60 7.82 8.69
CA GLN A 99 5.92 9.23 8.37
C GLN A 99 6.96 9.82 9.33
N ALA A 100 6.93 9.45 10.61
CA ALA A 100 7.90 9.84 11.62
C ALA A 100 9.24 9.08 11.48
N GLY A 101 9.30 8.06 10.63
CA GLY A 101 10.45 7.18 10.50
C GLY A 101 10.55 6.10 11.58
N ASP A 102 9.62 6.01 12.52
CA ASP A 102 9.68 5.03 13.61
C ASP A 102 9.39 3.60 13.11
N SER A 103 10.40 2.99 12.53
CA SER A 103 10.35 1.63 11.99
C SER A 103 10.11 0.57 13.06
N PHE A 104 10.50 0.82 14.31
CA PHE A 104 10.23 -0.11 15.40
C PHE A 104 8.74 -0.13 15.74
N GLU A 105 8.15 1.05 15.92
CA GLU A 105 6.72 1.17 16.22
C GLU A 105 5.86 0.74 15.03
N ALA A 106 6.25 1.08 13.80
CA ALA A 106 5.59 0.60 12.60
C ALA A 106 5.57 -0.95 12.52
N ALA A 107 6.70 -1.61 12.82
CA ALA A 107 6.76 -3.07 12.87
C ALA A 107 5.85 -3.65 13.97
N ARG A 108 5.80 -3.00 15.14
CA ARG A 108 4.96 -3.42 16.27
C ARG A 108 3.47 -3.33 15.93
N ILE A 109 3.03 -2.20 15.35
CA ILE A 109 1.63 -2.00 14.96
C ILE A 109 1.24 -2.96 13.83
N ALA A 110 2.09 -3.13 12.82
CA ALA A 110 1.85 -4.08 11.73
C ALA A 110 1.70 -5.52 12.25
N HIS A 111 2.50 -5.92 13.26
CA HIS A 111 2.36 -7.21 13.93
C HIS A 111 0.99 -7.37 14.63
N LEU A 112 0.50 -6.31 15.28
CA LEU A 112 -0.83 -6.32 15.91
C LEU A 112 -1.95 -6.48 14.89
N ILE A 113 -1.93 -5.68 13.81
CA ILE A 113 -2.91 -5.74 12.72
C ILE A 113 -2.93 -7.16 12.11
N LYS A 114 -1.74 -7.72 11.83
CA LYS A 114 -1.59 -9.08 11.31
C LYS A 114 -2.24 -10.12 12.21
N GLY A 115 -1.96 -10.10 13.52
CA GLY A 115 -2.53 -11.07 14.45
C GLY A 115 -4.05 -10.97 14.56
N ALA A 116 -4.57 -9.74 14.61
CA ALA A 116 -6.00 -9.49 14.67
C ALA A 116 -6.72 -9.90 13.36
N ALA A 117 -6.17 -9.53 12.21
CA ALA A 117 -6.66 -9.93 10.89
C ALA A 117 -6.65 -11.45 10.71
N ALA A 118 -5.55 -12.11 11.12
CA ALA A 118 -5.45 -13.55 11.11
C ALA A 118 -6.53 -14.19 11.99
N THR A 119 -6.81 -13.64 13.17
CA THR A 119 -7.87 -14.14 14.08
C THR A 119 -9.23 -14.14 13.42
N VAL A 120 -9.60 -13.04 12.74
CA VAL A 120 -10.89 -12.91 12.06
C VAL A 120 -10.94 -13.57 10.68
N ALA A 121 -9.92 -14.34 10.28
CA ALA A 121 -9.81 -14.98 8.97
C ALA A 121 -9.81 -13.99 7.77
N ALA A 122 -9.24 -12.80 7.98
CA ALA A 122 -8.97 -11.81 6.94
C ALA A 122 -7.56 -12.00 6.37
N SER A 123 -7.32 -13.12 5.68
CA SER A 123 -5.98 -13.53 5.23
C SER A 123 -5.25 -12.48 4.37
N PRO A 124 -5.88 -11.85 3.35
CA PRO A 124 -5.20 -10.82 2.54
C PRO A 124 -4.71 -9.63 3.38
N LEU A 125 -5.49 -9.24 4.39
CA LEU A 125 -5.13 -8.17 5.31
C LEU A 125 -3.99 -8.59 6.25
N ALA A 126 -3.98 -9.84 6.71
CA ALA A 126 -2.87 -10.37 7.49
C ALA A 126 -1.56 -10.46 6.69
N GLU A 127 -1.64 -10.81 5.40
CA GLU A 127 -0.51 -10.88 4.48
C GLU A 127 0.11 -9.50 4.22
N THR A 128 -0.72 -8.51 3.88
CA THR A 128 -0.26 -7.12 3.66
C THR A 128 0.34 -6.52 4.94
N ALA A 129 -0.25 -6.77 6.11
CA ALA A 129 0.32 -6.36 7.39
C ALA A 129 1.67 -7.06 7.68
N SER A 130 1.81 -8.33 7.32
CA SER A 130 3.09 -9.03 7.43
C SER A 130 4.16 -8.45 6.50
N ALA A 131 3.80 -7.94 5.32
CA ALA A 131 4.74 -7.27 4.43
C ALA A 131 5.26 -5.97 5.05
N VAL A 132 4.38 -5.19 5.69
CA VAL A 132 4.78 -3.98 6.43
C VAL A 132 5.69 -4.33 7.60
N GLU A 133 5.33 -5.32 8.43
CA GLU A 133 6.13 -5.79 9.56
C GLU A 133 7.56 -6.16 9.11
N ASN A 134 7.67 -6.90 8.00
CA ASN A 134 8.96 -7.34 7.47
C ASN A 134 9.78 -6.20 6.84
N ALA A 135 9.13 -5.24 6.18
CA ALA A 135 9.81 -4.07 5.61
C ALA A 135 10.32 -3.15 6.73
N ALA A 136 9.49 -2.88 7.74
CA ALA A 136 9.85 -2.04 8.88
C ALA A 136 11.02 -2.64 9.68
N ARG A 137 11.07 -3.96 9.87
CA ARG A 137 12.19 -4.65 10.54
C ARG A 137 13.53 -4.54 9.81
N GLN A 138 13.54 -4.27 8.51
CA GLN A 138 14.78 -4.08 7.75
C GLN A 138 15.37 -2.67 7.96
N GLY A 139 14.62 -1.77 8.62
CA GLY A 139 15.04 -0.41 8.92
C GLY A 139 15.05 0.51 7.69
N TYR A 140 15.58 1.72 7.88
CA TYR A 140 15.53 2.82 6.90
C TYR A 140 16.26 2.58 5.57
N SER A 141 17.03 1.49 5.45
CA SER A 141 17.73 1.16 4.21
C SER A 141 16.78 0.81 3.06
N ARG A 142 15.48 0.61 3.35
CA ARG A 142 14.43 0.25 2.38
C ARG A 142 13.13 1.03 2.61
N ASP A 143 13.22 2.35 2.83
CA ASP A 143 12.04 3.23 3.02
C ASP A 143 11.01 3.11 1.89
N ALA A 144 11.46 2.95 0.64
CA ALA A 144 10.57 2.76 -0.50
C ALA A 144 9.73 1.46 -0.41
N ASP A 145 10.32 0.38 0.12
CA ASP A 145 9.61 -0.90 0.31
C ASP A 145 8.58 -0.78 1.44
N LEU A 146 8.95 -0.09 2.54
CA LEU A 146 8.03 0.18 3.65
C LEU A 146 6.83 1.03 3.19
N LEU A 147 7.07 2.09 2.42
CA LEU A 147 6.01 2.94 1.89
C LEU A 147 5.09 2.16 0.93
N THR A 148 5.67 1.33 0.06
CA THR A 148 4.90 0.48 -0.87
C THR A 148 4.05 -0.52 -0.10
N ALA A 149 4.63 -1.22 0.87
CA ALA A 149 3.91 -2.18 1.71
C ALA A 149 2.76 -1.51 2.50
N THR A 150 3.01 -0.31 3.05
CA THR A 150 2.00 0.46 3.79
C THR A 150 0.85 0.88 2.88
N THR A 151 1.15 1.33 1.65
CA THR A 151 0.13 1.67 0.65
C THR A 151 -0.76 0.46 0.32
N ASN A 152 -0.15 -0.72 0.12
CA ASN A 152 -0.89 -1.95 -0.15
C ASN A 152 -1.80 -2.35 1.02
N LEU A 153 -1.32 -2.19 2.26
CA LEU A 153 -2.12 -2.44 3.45
C LEU A 153 -3.33 -1.51 3.52
N VAL A 154 -3.15 -0.22 3.26
CA VAL A 154 -4.24 0.78 3.30
C VAL A 154 -5.32 0.48 2.25
N GLU A 155 -4.93 0.10 1.02
CA GLU A 155 -5.91 -0.31 0.01
C GLU A 155 -6.65 -1.59 0.41
N GLU A 156 -5.98 -2.57 1.02
CA GLU A 156 -6.66 -3.79 1.49
C GLU A 156 -7.59 -3.51 2.69
N VAL A 157 -7.24 -2.59 3.60
CA VAL A 157 -8.12 -2.11 4.68
C VAL A 157 -9.38 -1.46 4.10
N ARG A 158 -9.22 -0.64 3.05
CA ARG A 158 -10.34 -0.02 2.34
C ARG A 158 -11.23 -1.08 1.69
N ARG A 159 -10.64 -2.07 1.03
CA ARG A 159 -11.36 -3.19 0.41
C ARG A 159 -12.14 -4.01 1.44
N PHE A 160 -11.52 -4.33 2.56
CA PHE A 160 -12.15 -5.01 3.70
C PHE A 160 -13.32 -4.22 4.28
N THR A 161 -13.13 -2.92 4.50
CA THR A 161 -14.17 -2.03 5.05
C THR A 161 -15.36 -1.86 4.11
N ASN A 162 -15.11 -1.80 2.80
CA ASN A 162 -16.17 -1.71 1.79
C ASN A 162 -16.97 -3.01 1.63
N ALA A 163 -16.39 -4.16 1.97
CA ALA A 163 -17.07 -5.45 1.96
C ALA A 163 -17.91 -5.69 3.24
N ALA A 164 -17.59 -5.00 4.34
CA ALA A 164 -18.28 -5.08 5.63
C ALA A 164 -19.83 -5.06 5.57
N PRO A 165 -20.50 -4.14 4.83
CA PRO A 165 -21.96 -4.09 4.77
C PRO A 165 -22.60 -5.29 4.05
N THR A 166 -21.82 -6.09 3.34
CA THR A 166 -22.31 -7.28 2.62
C THR A 166 -22.39 -8.50 3.53
N PHE A 167 -21.54 -8.59 4.56
CA PHE A 167 -21.53 -9.74 5.49
C PHE A 167 -22.76 -9.79 6.40
N THR A 168 -23.38 -8.63 6.68
CA THR A 168 -24.59 -8.51 7.52
C THR A 168 -25.89 -8.82 6.78
N LYS A 169 -25.87 -8.95 5.44
CA LYS A 169 -27.09 -9.05 4.59
C LYS A 169 -27.36 -10.45 4.02
N ASN A 170 -26.45 -11.41 4.18
CA ASN A 170 -26.61 -12.78 3.70
C ASN A 170 -27.26 -13.71 4.75
N THR A 171 -28.00 -13.15 5.71
CA THR A 171 -28.82 -13.86 6.69
C THR A 171 -30.29 -13.59 6.40
#